data_AF-A0A2M7RTX1-F1
#
_entry.id   AF-A0A2M7RTX1-F1
#
_cell.length_a   1.000
_cell.length_b   1.000
_cell.length_c   1.000
_cell.angle_alpha   90.00
_cell.angle_beta   90.00
_cell.angle_gamma   90.00
#
_symmetry.space_group_name_H-M   'P 1'
#
loop_
_entity.id
_entity.type
_entity.pdbx_description
1 polymer ?
#
loop_
_entity_poly.entity_id
_entity_poly.type
_entity_poly.pdbx_seq_one_letter_code
_entity_poly.pdbx_strand_id
1 'polypeptide(L)'
;MNELKLFIEKLNESFANESFVKITLSKPTSKSDGLMNVYIRLITIKNQPVFSFTYHYQTNDQVKNYTFDEVRNELLELINKKFKTARLFTLEYDYAIQFSKKGKATAINFPPSFDKKPPESHDIPKKKRAELGKYLSLLGVTDEKGTVIPKMADKFKQINKYLEIIESLL
;
A
#
# COMPACT_ATOMS: atom_id res chain seq x y z
N MET A 1 -21.82 -4.73 17.32
CA MET A 1 -21.55 -3.27 17.39
C MET A 1 -20.33 -2.97 18.24
N ASN A 2 -20.04 -3.76 19.28
CA ASN A 2 -18.85 -3.61 20.11
C ASN A 2 -17.54 -3.87 19.33
N GLU A 3 -17.59 -4.82 18.40
CA GLU A 3 -16.46 -5.22 17.58
C GLU A 3 -16.01 -4.09 16.65
N LEU A 4 -16.97 -3.36 16.05
CA LEU A 4 -16.67 -2.18 15.23
C LEU A 4 -16.02 -1.06 16.04
N LYS A 5 -16.52 -0.81 17.27
CA LYS A 5 -15.88 0.17 18.17
C LYS A 5 -14.45 -0.23 18.47
N LEU A 6 -14.23 -1.50 18.81
CA LEU A 6 -12.90 -2.05 19.06
C LEU A 6 -11.98 -1.92 17.84
N PHE A 7 -12.48 -2.11 16.61
CA PHE A 7 -11.70 -1.90 15.39
C PHE A 7 -11.20 -0.45 15.27
N ILE A 8 -12.06 0.52 15.56
CA ILE A 8 -11.71 1.94 15.51
C ILE A 8 -10.73 2.29 16.63
N GLU A 9 -10.90 1.73 17.83
CA GLU A 9 -9.93 1.89 18.92
C GLU A 9 -8.55 1.34 18.51
N LYS A 10 -8.51 0.16 17.91
CA LYS A 10 -7.26 -0.45 17.41
C LYS A 10 -6.63 0.38 16.29
N LEU A 11 -7.43 0.96 15.41
CA LEU A 11 -6.95 1.91 14.41
C LEU A 11 -6.29 3.13 15.09
N ASN A 12 -6.96 3.73 16.07
CA ASN A 12 -6.46 4.90 16.79
C ASN A 12 -5.14 4.58 17.53
N GLU A 13 -5.09 3.45 18.24
CA GLU A 13 -3.87 2.96 18.90
C GLU A 13 -2.73 2.76 17.90
N SER A 14 -3.00 2.10 16.77
CA SER A 14 -1.99 1.85 15.74
C SER A 14 -1.50 3.12 15.05
N PHE A 15 -2.36 4.14 14.96
CA PHE A 15 -1.98 5.44 14.43
C PHE A 15 -1.11 6.21 15.43
N ALA A 16 -1.50 6.24 16.70
CA ALA A 16 -0.78 6.95 17.76
C ALA A 16 0.60 6.33 18.05
N ASN A 17 0.70 5.00 18.05
CA ASN A 17 1.97 4.29 18.24
C ASN A 17 2.78 4.15 16.94
N GLU A 18 2.30 4.77 15.86
CA GLU A 18 2.83 4.62 14.52
C GLU A 18 3.08 3.16 14.12
N SER A 19 2.24 2.20 14.50
CA SER A 19 2.37 0.79 14.09
C SER A 19 1.46 0.44 12.91
N PHE A 20 0.66 1.40 12.44
CA PHE A 20 -0.25 1.25 11.31
C PHE A 20 0.49 0.93 10.00
N VAL A 21 0.05 -0.12 9.30
CA VAL A 21 0.57 -0.50 7.98
C VAL A 21 -0.46 -0.19 6.90
N LYS A 22 -1.65 -0.80 6.97
CA LYS A 22 -2.75 -0.60 6.00
C LYS A 22 -4.06 -1.17 6.54
N ILE A 23 -5.18 -0.78 5.94
CA ILE A 23 -6.45 -1.50 6.07
C ILE A 23 -6.87 -2.02 4.70
N THR A 24 -7.45 -3.22 4.68
CA THR A 24 -8.12 -3.78 3.52
C THR A 24 -9.58 -4.08 3.86
N LEU A 25 -10.48 -3.52 3.05
CA LEU A 25 -11.89 -3.91 3.03
C LEU A 25 -12.14 -4.82 1.83
N SER A 26 -12.80 -5.95 2.07
CA SER A 26 -13.00 -7.00 1.07
C SER A 26 -14.34 -7.71 1.27
N LYS A 27 -14.69 -8.57 0.32
CA LYS A 27 -15.96 -9.30 0.27
C LYS A 27 -17.16 -8.34 0.26
N PRO A 28 -17.40 -7.63 -0.86
CA PRO A 28 -18.50 -6.68 -0.95
C PRO A 28 -19.85 -7.36 -0.72
N THR A 29 -20.78 -6.65 -0.08
CA THR A 29 -22.11 -7.15 0.25
C THR A 29 -22.99 -7.30 -0.98
N SER A 30 -22.90 -6.34 -1.91
CA SER A 30 -23.58 -6.36 -3.21
C SER A 30 -22.55 -6.39 -4.35
N LYS A 31 -22.84 -7.18 -5.39
CA LYS A 31 -22.05 -7.19 -6.63
C LYS A 31 -22.47 -6.09 -7.61
N SER A 32 -23.60 -5.41 -7.38
CA SER A 32 -24.16 -4.40 -8.28
C SER A 32 -23.26 -3.18 -8.48
N ASP A 33 -22.48 -2.82 -7.47
CA ASP A 33 -21.75 -1.56 -7.44
C ASP A 33 -20.38 -1.66 -8.14
N GLY A 34 -19.99 -2.86 -8.59
CA GLY A 34 -18.68 -3.12 -9.21
C GLY A 34 -17.46 -2.94 -8.29
N LEU A 35 -17.66 -2.46 -7.06
CA LEU A 35 -16.60 -2.23 -6.08
C LEU A 35 -16.13 -3.55 -5.47
N MET A 36 -14.87 -3.90 -5.69
CA MET A 36 -14.29 -5.17 -5.26
C MET A 36 -13.63 -5.07 -3.90
N ASN A 37 -12.74 -4.09 -3.73
CA ASN A 37 -11.98 -3.88 -2.49
C ASN A 37 -11.75 -2.39 -2.25
N VAL A 38 -11.48 -2.03 -1.00
CA VAL A 38 -10.90 -0.73 -0.66
C VAL A 38 -9.60 -0.96 0.08
N TYR A 39 -8.52 -0.36 -0.41
CA TYR A 39 -7.22 -0.36 0.24
C TYR A 39 -6.98 1.01 0.87
N ILE A 40 -6.60 1.01 2.13
CA ILE A 40 -6.39 2.23 2.90
C ILE A 40 -4.93 2.24 3.36
N ARG A 41 -4.22 3.32 3.05
CA ARG A 41 -2.83 3.54 3.46
C ARG A 41 -2.67 4.93 4.04
N LEU A 42 -1.72 5.08 4.95
CA LEU A 42 -1.31 6.40 5.44
C LEU A 42 -0.29 6.98 4.47
N ILE A 43 -0.51 8.21 4.03
CA ILE A 43 0.40 8.96 3.15
C ILE A 43 0.55 10.38 3.67
N THR A 44 1.61 11.06 3.24
CA THR A 44 1.85 12.46 3.59
C THR A 44 1.57 13.35 2.39
N ILE A 45 0.57 14.23 2.51
CA ILE A 45 0.25 15.25 1.49
C ILE A 45 0.49 16.62 2.10
N LYS A 46 1.34 17.44 1.47
CA LYS A 46 1.69 18.80 1.95
C LYS A 46 2.09 18.83 3.44
N ASN A 47 2.95 17.89 3.87
CA ASN A 47 3.38 17.71 5.26
C ASN A 47 2.28 17.35 6.27
N GLN A 48 1.09 16.95 5.82
CA GLN A 48 0.03 16.46 6.70
C GLN A 48 -0.24 14.96 6.45
N PRO A 49 -0.31 14.15 7.52
CA PRO A 49 -0.68 12.75 7.40
C PRO A 49 -2.16 12.62 7.03
N VAL A 50 -2.44 11.94 5.92
CA VAL A 50 -3.79 11.69 5.42
C VAL A 50 -3.92 10.22 5.01
N PHE A 51 -5.13 9.69 5.11
CA PHE A 51 -5.41 8.32 4.71
C PHE A 51 -5.89 8.29 3.27
N SER A 52 -5.15 7.60 2.42
CA SER A 52 -5.50 7.37 1.04
C SER A 52 -6.33 6.11 0.90
N PHE A 53 -7.56 6.26 0.41
CA PHE A 53 -8.51 5.20 0.12
C PHE A 53 -8.49 4.94 -1.38
N THR A 54 -7.96 3.80 -1.77
CA THR A 54 -8.03 3.29 -3.14
C THR A 54 -9.23 2.35 -3.26
N TYR A 55 -10.30 2.84 -3.90
CA TYR A 55 -11.50 2.09 -4.24
C TYR A 55 -11.24 1.35 -5.55
N HIS A 56 -11.04 0.04 -5.44
CA HIS A 56 -10.75 -0.84 -6.58
C HIS A 56 -12.07 -1.37 -7.15
N TYR A 57 -12.49 -0.80 -8.27
CA TYR A 57 -13.65 -1.29 -9.03
C TYR A 57 -13.20 -2.25 -10.12
N GLN A 58 -14.15 -3.01 -10.68
CA GLN A 58 -13.87 -3.94 -11.76
C GLN A 58 -13.26 -3.27 -13.02
N THR A 59 -13.56 -1.99 -13.25
CA THR A 59 -13.16 -1.28 -14.47
C THR A 59 -12.15 -0.16 -14.23
N ASN A 60 -12.06 0.38 -13.01
CA ASN A 60 -11.15 1.46 -12.68
C ASN A 60 -10.86 1.54 -11.18
N ASP A 61 -9.77 2.24 -10.85
CA ASP A 61 -9.42 2.55 -9.47
C ASP A 61 -9.63 4.03 -9.20
N GLN A 62 -10.30 4.34 -8.09
CA GLN A 62 -10.52 5.71 -7.64
C GLN A 62 -9.79 5.93 -6.33
N VAL A 63 -9.03 7.01 -6.22
CA VAL A 63 -8.30 7.36 -5.01
C VAL A 63 -8.93 8.60 -4.38
N LYS A 64 -9.28 8.51 -3.10
CA LYS A 64 -9.71 9.65 -2.29
C LYS A 64 -8.88 9.72 -1.01
N ASN A 65 -8.56 10.92 -0.56
CA ASN A 65 -7.77 11.12 0.65
C ASN A 65 -8.65 11.75 1.71
N TYR A 66 -8.52 11.25 2.94
CA TYR A 66 -9.31 11.68 4.09
C TYR A 66 -8.40 12.01 5.26
N THR A 67 -8.81 12.99 6.06
CA THR A 67 -8.21 13.27 7.36
C THR A 67 -8.59 12.19 8.37
N PHE A 68 -7.85 12.07 9.46
CA PHE A 68 -8.11 11.06 10.49
C PHE A 68 -9.54 11.12 11.05
N ASP A 69 -10.09 12.33 11.22
CA ASP A 69 -11.47 12.52 11.70
C ASP A 69 -12.53 12.02 10.70
N GLU A 70 -12.28 12.22 9.40
CA GLU A 70 -13.17 11.76 8.32
C GLU A 70 -13.11 10.25 8.13
N VAL A 71 -11.92 9.66 8.30
CA VAL A 71 -11.67 8.22 8.12
C VAL A 71 -12.60 7.39 8.99
N ARG A 72 -12.83 7.81 10.23
CA ARG A 72 -13.70 7.07 11.16
C ARG A 72 -15.10 6.91 10.58
N ASN A 73 -15.69 7.98 10.06
CA ASN A 73 -17.05 7.97 9.53
C ASN A 73 -17.13 7.18 8.23
N GLU A 74 -16.20 7.43 7.30
CA GLU A 74 -16.15 6.74 6.01
C GLU A 74 -15.93 5.23 6.19
N LEU A 75 -15.01 4.85 7.08
CA LEU A 75 -14.72 3.45 7.39
C LEU A 75 -15.93 2.73 8.00
N LEU A 76 -16.63 3.36 8.94
CA LEU A 76 -17.86 2.81 9.52
C LEU A 76 -18.96 2.63 8.48
N GLU A 77 -19.12 3.58 7.56
CA GLU A 77 -20.08 3.46 6.48
C GLU A 77 -19.74 2.31 5.52
N LEU A 78 -18.47 2.22 5.10
CA LEU A 78 -18.00 1.16 4.21
C LEU A 78 -18.15 -0.22 4.82
N ILE A 79 -17.79 -0.40 6.09
CA ILE A 79 -17.89 -1.70 6.76
C ILE A 79 -19.35 -2.10 7.03
N ASN A 80 -20.23 -1.17 7.39
CA ASN A 80 -21.63 -1.51 7.66
C ASN A 80 -22.44 -1.78 6.39
N LYS A 81 -22.20 -1.01 5.30
CA LYS A 81 -23.05 -1.06 4.11
C LYS A 81 -22.44 -1.86 2.96
N LYS A 82 -21.12 -1.77 2.77
CA LYS A 82 -20.48 -2.19 1.51
C LYS A 82 -19.65 -3.46 1.64
N PHE A 83 -19.02 -3.75 2.79
CA PHE A 83 -18.07 -4.86 2.92
C PHE A 83 -18.39 -5.80 4.09
N LYS A 84 -18.09 -7.09 3.90
CA LYS A 84 -18.26 -8.13 4.94
C LYS A 84 -16.97 -8.43 5.69
N THR A 85 -15.83 -7.92 5.24
CA THR A 85 -14.55 -8.18 5.89
C THR A 85 -13.71 -6.92 5.90
N ALA A 86 -13.24 -6.55 7.08
CA ALA A 86 -12.28 -5.48 7.31
C ALA A 86 -11.06 -6.06 8.01
N ARG A 87 -9.86 -5.75 7.52
CA ARG A 87 -8.61 -6.19 8.14
C ARG A 87 -7.67 -5.02 8.29
N LEU A 88 -7.29 -4.73 9.52
CA LEU A 88 -6.25 -3.81 9.92
C LEU A 88 -4.94 -4.59 10.03
N PHE A 89 -3.91 -4.09 9.37
CA PHE A 89 -2.56 -4.63 9.46
C PHE A 89 -1.72 -3.65 10.26
N THR A 90 -1.00 -4.17 11.26
CA THR A 90 -0.04 -3.41 12.06
C THR A 90 1.29 -4.17 12.12
N LEU A 91 2.33 -3.52 12.62
CA LEU A 91 3.64 -4.15 12.82
C LEU A 91 3.64 -5.20 13.95
N GLU A 92 2.68 -5.12 14.87
CA GLU A 92 2.64 -5.98 16.05
C GLU A 92 1.67 -7.16 15.88
N TYR A 93 0.55 -6.94 15.19
CA TYR A 93 -0.48 -7.94 14.94
C TYR A 93 -1.38 -7.50 13.78
N ASP A 94 -2.15 -8.43 13.22
CA ASP A 94 -3.28 -8.05 12.37
C ASP A 94 -4.60 -8.29 13.08
N TYR A 95 -5.53 -7.38 12.86
CA TYR A 95 -6.86 -7.43 13.44
C TYR A 95 -7.90 -7.48 12.32
N ALA A 96 -8.74 -8.51 12.29
CA ALA A 96 -9.78 -8.65 11.28
C ALA A 96 -11.17 -8.76 11.90
N ILE A 97 -12.14 -8.14 11.26
CA ILE A 97 -13.56 -8.34 11.54
C ILE A 97 -14.23 -8.90 10.31
N GLN A 98 -15.04 -9.95 10.52
CA GLN A 98 -15.86 -10.57 9.50
C GLN A 98 -17.33 -10.56 9.91
N PHE A 99 -18.20 -10.17 8.98
CA PHE A 99 -19.64 -10.18 9.16
C PHE A 99 -20.25 -11.39 8.45
N SER A 100 -21.01 -12.17 9.20
CA SER A 100 -21.79 -13.27 8.64
C SER A 100 -22.98 -12.74 7.80
N LYS A 101 -23.59 -13.62 6.99
CA LYS A 101 -24.83 -13.28 6.25
C LYS A 101 -25.98 -12.82 7.18
N LYS A 102 -25.95 -13.19 8.47
CA LYS A 102 -26.93 -12.82 9.50
C LYS A 102 -26.53 -11.57 10.29
N GLY A 103 -25.45 -10.87 9.90
CA GLY A 103 -25.00 -9.64 10.56
C GLY A 103 -24.17 -9.82 11.84
N LYS A 104 -23.97 -11.06 12.31
CA LYS A 104 -23.06 -11.34 13.44
C LYS A 104 -21.62 -11.03 13.04
N ALA A 105 -20.96 -10.17 13.81
CA ALA A 105 -19.55 -9.83 13.67
C ALA A 105 -18.67 -10.82 14.44
N THR A 106 -17.55 -11.21 13.83
CA THR A 106 -16.51 -12.03 14.47
C THR A 106 -15.20 -11.27 14.35
N ALA A 107 -14.54 -11.02 15.48
CA ALA A 107 -13.19 -10.47 15.54
C ALA A 107 -12.16 -11.60 15.59
N ILE A 108 -11.05 -11.44 14.87
CA ILE A 108 -9.97 -12.42 14.77
C ILE A 108 -8.64 -11.67 14.83
N ASN A 109 -7.76 -12.11 15.73
CA ASN A 109 -6.38 -11.65 15.81
C ASN A 109 -5.47 -12.62 15.07
N PHE A 110 -4.50 -12.08 14.34
CA PHE A 110 -3.46 -12.83 13.67
C PHE A 110 -2.08 -12.30 14.06
N PRO A 111 -1.02 -13.10 13.95
CA PRO A 111 0.34 -12.59 13.97
C PRO A 111 0.54 -11.52 12.89
N PRO A 112 1.52 -10.61 13.05
CA PRO A 112 1.76 -9.52 12.11
C PRO A 112 2.13 -10.08 10.74
N SER A 113 1.47 -9.59 9.68
CA SER A 113 1.83 -9.97 8.31
C SER A 113 2.96 -9.13 7.72
N PHE A 114 3.39 -8.07 8.42
CA PHE A 114 4.36 -7.09 7.93
C PHE A 114 5.40 -6.79 9.01
N ASP A 115 6.67 -7.07 8.70
CA ASP A 115 7.79 -6.75 9.59
C ASP A 115 8.28 -5.30 9.47
N LYS A 116 7.84 -4.57 8.43
CA LYS A 116 8.27 -3.19 8.14
C LYS A 116 7.11 -2.32 7.70
N LYS A 117 7.17 -1.03 8.05
CA LYS A 117 6.21 -0.03 7.58
C LYS A 117 6.26 0.06 6.05
N PRO A 118 5.11 0.21 5.38
CA PRO A 118 5.11 0.58 3.99
C PRO A 118 5.66 2.00 3.86
N PRO A 119 6.41 2.31 2.78
CA PRO A 119 6.94 3.66 2.57
C PRO A 119 5.78 4.66 2.43
N GLU A 120 5.86 5.78 3.16
CA GLU A 120 4.87 6.87 3.11
C GLU A 120 4.86 7.62 1.77
N SER A 121 5.92 7.44 0.97
CA SER A 121 6.08 8.02 -0.36
C SER A 121 6.00 6.94 -1.45
N HIS A 122 5.27 7.24 -2.54
CA HIS A 122 5.30 6.47 -3.78
C HIS A 122 6.59 6.65 -4.57
N ASP A 123 7.45 7.60 -4.19
CA ASP A 123 8.70 7.85 -4.88
C ASP A 123 9.74 6.83 -4.41
N ILE A 124 9.75 5.67 -5.07
CA ILE A 124 10.81 4.69 -4.92
C ILE A 124 11.97 5.19 -5.79
N PRO A 125 13.06 5.72 -5.21
CA PRO A 125 14.20 6.13 -6.00
C PRO A 125 14.74 4.90 -6.72
N LYS A 126 14.75 4.93 -8.05
CA LYS A 126 15.30 3.85 -8.87
C LYS A 126 16.77 3.69 -8.50
N LYS A 127 17.10 2.60 -7.79
CA LYS A 127 18.49 2.24 -7.50
C LYS A 127 19.20 2.02 -8.83
N LYS A 128 20.25 2.80 -9.08
CA LYS A 128 21.21 2.52 -10.16
C LYS A 128 22.01 1.31 -9.70
N ARG A 129 21.70 0.12 -10.23
CA ARG A 129 22.36 -1.16 -9.88
C ARG A 129 23.64 -1.37 -10.66
N ALA A 130 23.71 -0.85 -11.88
CA ALA A 130 24.93 -0.85 -12.67
C ALA A 130 25.95 0.10 -12.04
N GLU A 131 27.02 -0.45 -11.47
CA GLU A 131 28.23 0.33 -11.19
C GLU A 131 28.76 0.90 -12.51
N LEU A 132 29.28 2.13 -12.47
CA LEU A 132 29.90 2.82 -13.60
C LEU A 132 31.26 2.17 -13.94
N GLY A 133 31.21 0.90 -14.33
CA GLY A 133 32.35 0.07 -14.65
C GLY A 133 32.83 0.26 -16.08
N LYS A 134 34.07 -0.15 -16.33
CA LYS A 134 34.76 -0.07 -17.63
C LYS A 134 33.97 -0.71 -18.79
N TYR A 135 33.09 -1.66 -18.51
CA TYR A 135 32.25 -2.26 -19.54
C TYR A 135 31.21 -1.29 -20.12
N LEU A 136 30.70 -0.32 -19.34
CA LEU A 136 29.74 0.67 -19.82
C LEU A 136 30.37 1.71 -20.73
N SER A 137 31.64 2.06 -20.51
CA SER A 137 32.40 2.92 -21.42
C SER A 137 32.75 2.20 -22.71
N LEU A 138 33.12 0.92 -22.65
CA LEU A 138 33.35 0.08 -23.84
C LEU A 138 32.07 -0.11 -24.68
N LEU A 139 30.89 -0.16 -24.06
CA LEU A 139 29.59 -0.21 -24.73
C LEU A 139 29.13 1.15 -25.28
N GLY A 140 29.89 2.24 -25.03
CA GLY A 140 29.54 3.60 -25.42
C GLY A 140 28.36 4.18 -24.64
N VAL A 141 28.02 3.62 -23.48
CA VAL A 141 26.89 4.06 -22.64
C VAL A 141 27.30 5.21 -21.72
N THR A 142 28.56 5.23 -21.31
CA THR A 142 29.15 6.29 -20.47
C THR A 142 30.29 6.99 -21.20
N ASP A 143 30.44 8.29 -20.93
CA ASP A 143 31.57 9.10 -21.39
C ASP A 143 32.87 8.72 -20.65
N GLU A 144 34.02 9.26 -21.07
CA GLU A 144 35.34 9.02 -20.47
C GLU A 144 35.40 9.38 -18.98
N LYS A 145 34.52 10.30 -18.55
CA LYS A 145 34.33 10.71 -17.15
C LYS A 145 33.38 9.80 -16.35
N GLY A 146 32.94 8.68 -16.92
CA GLY A 146 32.00 7.75 -16.28
C GLY A 146 30.59 8.29 -16.16
N THR A 147 30.21 9.33 -16.92
CA THR A 147 28.84 9.88 -16.89
C THR A 147 28.00 9.27 -18.01
N VAL A 148 26.76 8.86 -17.73
CA VAL A 148 25.88 8.28 -18.75
C VAL A 148 25.58 9.32 -19.83
N ILE A 149 25.82 8.95 -21.09
CA ILE A 149 25.56 9.82 -22.24
C ILE A 149 24.03 9.93 -22.39
N PRO A 150 23.43 11.14 -22.48
CA PRO A 150 21.98 11.30 -22.55
C PRO A 150 21.31 10.49 -23.67
N LYS A 151 21.97 10.39 -24.83
CA LYS A 151 21.50 9.58 -25.98
C LYS A 151 21.46 8.07 -25.70
N MET A 152 22.21 7.60 -24.70
CA MET A 152 22.32 6.18 -24.32
C MET A 152 21.63 5.87 -22.99
N ALA A 153 20.87 6.82 -22.44
CA ALA A 153 20.15 6.66 -21.18
C ALA A 153 19.17 5.47 -21.21
N ASP A 154 18.55 5.20 -22.37
CA ASP A 154 17.63 4.06 -22.50
C ASP A 154 18.35 2.71 -22.47
N LYS A 155 19.54 2.61 -23.09
CA LYS A 155 20.40 1.42 -22.95
C LYS A 155 20.85 1.25 -21.50
N PHE A 156 21.22 2.33 -20.81
CA PHE A 156 21.57 2.27 -19.39
C PHE A 156 20.40 1.76 -18.52
N LYS A 157 19.16 2.21 -18.78
CA LYS A 157 17.97 1.68 -18.10
C LYS A 157 17.75 0.19 -18.40
N GLN A 158 17.94 -0.24 -19.64
CA GLN A 158 17.79 -1.63 -20.05
C GLN A 158 18.79 -2.55 -19.33
N ILE A 159 20.06 -2.14 -19.24
CA ILE A 159 21.10 -2.87 -18.49
C ILE A 159 20.72 -2.97 -17.01
N ASN A 160 20.29 -1.87 -16.38
CA ASN A 160 19.84 -1.88 -15.00
C ASN A 160 18.64 -2.81 -14.78
N LYS A 161 17.70 -2.86 -15.73
CA LYS A 161 16.53 -3.77 -15.64
C LYS A 161 16.94 -5.24 -15.80
N TYR A 162 17.91 -5.53 -16.66
CA TYR A 162 18.48 -6.87 -16.78
C TYR A 162 19.17 -7.33 -15.49
N LEU A 163 20.00 -6.48 -14.88
CA LEU A 163 20.65 -6.78 -13.60
C LEU A 163 19.62 -7.02 -12.49
N GLU A 164 18.55 -6.22 -12.44
CA GLU A 164 17.44 -6.40 -11.50
C GLU A 164 16.76 -7.77 -11.64
N ILE A 165 16.54 -8.25 -12.87
CA ILE A 165 15.94 -9.56 -13.12
C ILE A 165 16.90 -10.68 -12.70
N ILE A 166 18.19 -10.58 -13.03
CA ILE A 166 19.18 -11.62 -12.69
C ILE A 166 19.35 -11.73 -11.18
N GLU A 167 19.46 -10.61 -10.45
CA GLU A 167 19.54 -10.64 -8.98
C GLU A 167 18.29 -11.24 -8.32
N SER A 168 17.11 -11.13 -8.95
CA SER A 168 15.89 -11.75 -8.41
C SER A 168 15.82 -13.27 -8.62
N LEU A 169 16.69 -13.82 -9.48
CA LEU A 169 16.75 -15.24 -9.82
C LEU A 169 17.89 -15.99 -9.12
N LEU A 170 18.81 -15.27 -8.46
CA LEU A 170 19.92 -15.78 -7.66
C LEU A 170 19.55 -15.83 -6.17
#